data_AF-A0A1B8Y6N6-F1
#
_entry.id   AF-A0A1B8Y6N6-F1
#
_cell.length_a   1.000
_cell.length_b   1.000
_cell.length_c   1.000
_cell.angle_alpha   90.00
_cell.angle_beta   90.00
_cell.angle_gamma   90.00
#
_symmetry.space_group_name_H-M   'P 1'
#
loop_
_entity.id
_entity.type
_entity.pdbx_description
1 polymer ?
#
loop_
_entity_poly.entity_id
_entity_poly.type
_entity_poly.pdbx_seq_one_letter_code
_entity_poly.pdbx_strand_id
1 'polypeptide(L)'
;MKDGKIFCRRTACDCQNPSVDLFCCPECDTRVTSQCLDQTGHKVYHSGDNWTYSCQQCRCLEGEVDCWPLTCPILTCEYTTISEGECCPHCVDDPCIADGDPYDIRKTCQDPQGITRLGGSVWTMVGSPCTTCKCKNGSVCCSVDLDCLHNN
;
A
#
# COMPACT_ATOMS: atom_id res chain seq x y z
N MET A 1 2.40 34.86 -24.88
CA MET A 1 3.16 34.76 -23.61
C MET A 1 3.62 33.32 -23.50
N LYS A 2 4.93 33.06 -23.52
CA LYS A 2 5.48 31.70 -23.58
C LYS A 2 5.52 31.12 -22.16
N ASP A 3 4.92 29.96 -21.96
CA ASP A 3 5.04 29.13 -20.75
C ASP A 3 6.52 28.85 -20.43
N GLY A 4 7.07 29.61 -19.48
CA GLY A 4 8.41 29.40 -18.95
C GLY A 4 8.39 28.35 -17.85
N LYS A 5 8.54 27.07 -18.21
CA LYS A 5 8.81 26.02 -17.20
C LYS A 5 10.30 26.05 -16.83
N ILE A 6 10.57 26.37 -15.57
CA ILE A 6 11.88 26.21 -14.95
C ILE A 6 12.00 24.74 -14.52
N PHE A 7 13.02 24.05 -15.04
CA PHE A 7 13.32 22.67 -14.66
C PHE A 7 14.46 22.67 -13.64
N CYS A 8 14.12 22.48 -12.37
CA CYS A 8 15.10 22.24 -11.32
C CYS A 8 15.42 20.74 -11.29
N ARG A 9 16.70 20.38 -11.38
CA ARG A 9 17.17 19.01 -11.12
C ARG A 9 17.99 19.05 -9.84
N ARG A 10 17.77 18.07 -8.96
CA ARG A 10 18.60 17.92 -7.76
C ARG A 10 20.05 17.69 -8.19
N THR A 11 20.97 18.48 -7.65
CA THR A 11 22.41 18.28 -7.85
C THR A 11 22.82 17.02 -7.11
N ALA A 12 23.54 16.12 -7.78
CA ALA A 12 24.11 14.96 -7.11
C ALA A 12 25.24 15.42 -6.18
N CYS A 13 25.24 14.92 -4.95
CA CYS A 13 26.28 15.23 -3.97
C CYS A 13 27.56 14.45 -4.29
N ASP A 14 28.70 15.14 -4.26
CA ASP A 14 30.03 14.53 -4.38
C ASP A 14 30.66 14.43 -2.98
N CYS A 15 30.45 13.30 -2.31
CA CYS A 15 30.98 13.08 -0.95
C CYS A 15 32.50 12.83 -0.90
N GLN A 16 33.19 12.78 -2.05
CA GLN A 16 34.66 12.77 -2.08
C GLN A 16 35.23 14.17 -1.87
N ASN A 17 34.42 15.22 -2.12
CA ASN A 17 34.82 16.59 -1.93
C ASN A 17 34.79 16.98 -0.43
N PRO A 18 35.93 17.31 0.20
CA PRO A 18 35.99 17.69 1.61
C PRO A 18 35.27 19.00 1.94
N SER A 19 34.94 19.81 0.92
CA SER A 19 34.21 21.08 1.04
C SER A 19 32.73 20.95 0.68
N VAL A 20 32.19 19.74 0.64
CA VAL A 20 30.76 19.51 0.44
C VAL A 20 29.96 20.19 1.55
N ASP A 21 28.89 20.89 1.17
CA ASP A 21 27.98 21.50 2.12
C ASP A 21 27.07 20.43 2.71
N LEU A 22 27.31 20.04 3.97
CA LEU A 22 26.53 19.03 4.68
C LEU A 22 25.08 19.46 4.94
N PHE A 23 24.75 20.76 4.90
CA PHE A 23 23.35 21.20 4.92
C PHE A 23 22.64 20.88 3.62
N CYS A 24 23.35 20.95 2.49
CA CYS A 24 22.82 20.62 1.17
C CYS A 24 22.88 19.10 0.90
N CYS A 25 23.88 18.42 1.46
CA CYS A 25 24.21 17.02 1.25
C CYS A 25 24.37 16.28 2.59
N PRO A 26 23.29 16.15 3.38
CA PRO A 26 23.34 15.45 4.67
C PRO A 26 23.79 13.99 4.53
N GLU A 27 23.55 13.35 3.38
CA GLU A 27 24.01 11.98 3.08
C GLU A 27 25.53 11.79 3.11
N CYS A 28 26.30 12.87 2.95
CA CYS A 28 27.75 12.83 3.05
C CYS A 28 28.24 12.92 4.51
N ASP A 29 27.35 13.14 5.49
CA ASP A 29 27.73 13.23 6.88
C ASP A 29 27.95 11.84 7.50
N THR A 30 29.22 11.46 7.62
CA THR A 30 29.62 10.16 8.18
C THR A 30 29.80 10.18 9.69
N ARG A 31 29.53 11.31 10.38
CA ARG A 31 29.71 11.42 11.83
C ARG A 31 28.71 10.53 12.55
N VAL A 32 29.16 9.80 13.56
CA VAL A 32 28.29 8.95 14.40
C VAL A 32 27.20 9.77 15.11
N THR A 33 27.51 11.01 15.49
CA THR A 33 26.54 11.93 16.10
C THR A 33 25.38 12.29 15.18
N SER A 34 25.56 12.15 13.87
CA SER A 34 24.56 12.47 12.85
C SER A 34 23.78 11.24 12.38
N GLN A 35 24.12 10.05 12.90
CA GLN A 35 23.44 8.79 12.61
C GLN A 35 22.28 8.57 13.55
N CYS A 36 21.23 7.91 13.07
CA CYS A 36 20.03 7.63 13.83
C CYS A 36 19.82 6.13 14.00
N LEU A 37 19.22 5.74 15.12
CA LEU A 37 18.67 4.39 15.28
C LEU A 37 17.22 4.35 14.81
N ASP A 38 16.85 3.27 14.16
CA ASP A 38 15.46 3.00 13.80
C ASP A 38 14.59 2.78 15.04
N GLN A 39 13.28 2.69 14.83
CA GLN A 39 12.30 2.55 15.91
C GLN A 39 12.46 1.23 16.68
N THR A 40 13.12 0.24 16.08
CA THR A 40 13.41 -1.04 16.74
C THR A 40 14.74 -1.02 17.52
N GLY A 41 15.59 -0.01 17.28
CA GLY A 41 16.91 0.11 17.89
C GLY A 41 17.97 -0.83 17.31
N HIS A 42 17.69 -1.52 16.20
CA HIS A 42 18.59 -2.52 15.62
C HIS A 42 19.31 -2.04 14.36
N LYS A 43 18.75 -1.04 13.68
CA LYS A 43 19.31 -0.56 12.41
C LYS A 43 19.76 0.89 12.56
N VAL A 44 20.97 1.16 12.11
CA VAL A 44 21.55 2.50 12.05
C VAL A 44 21.33 3.07 10.66
N TYR A 45 20.88 4.32 10.61
CA TYR A 45 20.67 5.11 9.40
C TYR A 45 21.60 6.32 9.40
N HIS A 46 22.10 6.68 8.23
CA HIS A 46 22.91 7.88 8.02
C HIS A 46 22.03 9.12 7.92
N SER A 47 22.62 10.28 8.18
CA SER A 47 21.92 11.55 7.95
C SER A 47 21.47 11.65 6.50
N GLY A 48 20.24 12.07 6.24
CA GLY A 48 19.65 12.10 4.91
C GLY A 48 18.91 10.81 4.51
N ASP A 49 19.12 9.69 5.20
CA ASP A 49 18.41 8.44 4.93
C ASP A 49 16.92 8.55 5.24
N ASN A 50 16.12 7.77 4.51
CA ASN A 50 14.68 7.66 4.68
C ASN A 50 14.24 6.20 4.67
N TRP A 51 13.23 5.88 5.47
CA TRP A 51 12.65 4.54 5.54
C TRP A 51 11.17 4.60 5.92
N THR A 52 10.45 3.52 5.66
CA THR A 52 9.05 3.38 6.09
C THR A 52 8.99 2.48 7.30
N TYR A 53 8.28 2.92 8.34
CA TYR A 53 8.02 2.14 9.54
C TYR A 53 6.56 2.30 9.97
N SER A 54 5.82 1.19 10.09
CA SER A 54 4.42 1.20 10.53
C SER A 54 3.53 2.24 9.80
N CYS A 55 3.65 2.30 8.48
CA CYS A 55 2.95 3.27 7.62
C CYS A 55 3.24 4.75 7.91
N GLN A 56 4.42 5.01 8.47
CA GLN A 56 5.01 6.34 8.57
C GLN A 56 6.25 6.39 7.71
N GLN A 57 6.45 7.51 7.02
CA GLN A 57 7.70 7.82 6.38
C GLN A 57 8.58 8.51 7.41
N CYS A 58 9.77 7.96 7.63
CA CYS A 58 10.74 8.48 8.57
C CYS A 58 12.00 8.94 7.85
N ARG A 59 12.69 9.89 8.45
CA ARG A 59 13.96 10.42 7.96
C ARG A 59 14.91 10.67 9.11
N CYS A 60 16.18 10.35 8.88
CA CYS A 60 17.27 10.69 9.79
C CYS A 60 17.89 12.01 9.33
N LEU A 61 18.00 12.99 10.23
CA LEU A 61 18.72 14.23 10.01
C LEU A 61 19.49 14.61 11.27
N GLU A 62 20.81 14.82 11.13
CA GLU A 62 21.71 15.23 12.21
C GLU A 62 21.52 14.48 13.56
N GLY A 63 21.22 13.18 13.50
CA GLY A 63 21.03 12.32 14.68
C GLY A 63 19.59 12.27 15.22
N GLU A 64 18.66 13.00 14.60
CA GLU A 64 17.24 13.03 14.95
C GLU A 64 16.39 12.26 13.93
N VAL A 65 15.37 11.55 14.44
CA VAL A 65 14.40 10.81 13.63
C VAL A 65 13.09 11.58 13.58
N ASP A 66 12.73 12.06 12.41
CA ASP A 66 11.43 12.64 12.13
C ASP A 66 10.57 11.65 11.36
N CYS A 67 9.37 11.37 11.85
CA CYS A 67 8.39 10.51 11.20
C CYS A 67 7.09 11.27 10.93
N TRP A 68 6.51 11.05 9.75
CA TRP A 68 5.22 11.62 9.37
C TRP A 68 4.33 10.57 8.69
N PRO A 69 2.99 10.76 8.68
CA PRO A 69 2.08 9.83 8.02
C PRO A 69 2.46 9.62 6.54
N LEU A 70 2.56 8.36 6.13
CA LEU A 70 2.78 8.03 4.72
C LEU A 70 1.58 8.52 3.90
N THR A 71 1.85 9.36 2.89
CA THR A 71 0.81 9.81 1.96
C THR A 71 0.77 8.87 0.77
N CYS A 72 -0.34 8.16 0.61
CA CYS A 72 -0.53 7.26 -0.51
C CYS A 72 -0.97 8.01 -1.79
N PRO A 73 -0.59 7.51 -2.97
CA PRO A 73 -1.02 8.09 -4.23
C PRO A 73 -2.54 7.98 -4.37
N ILE A 74 -3.15 9.00 -4.99
CA ILE A 74 -4.56 8.94 -5.38
C ILE A 74 -4.65 8.04 -6.61
N LEU A 75 -5.39 6.95 -6.49
CA LEU A 75 -5.66 6.03 -7.59
C LEU A 75 -7.00 6.35 -8.25
N THR A 76 -7.09 6.14 -9.56
CA THR A 76 -8.31 6.38 -10.37
C THR A 76 -8.89 5.10 -10.96
N CYS A 77 -8.43 3.94 -10.51
CA CYS A 77 -8.95 2.65 -10.92
C CYS A 77 -10.25 2.30 -10.20
N GLU A 78 -10.98 1.32 -10.73
CA GLU A 78 -12.28 0.93 -10.21
C GLU A 78 -12.17 0.11 -8.92
N TYR A 79 -11.12 -0.71 -8.78
CA TYR A 79 -10.92 -1.61 -7.64
C TYR A 79 -9.51 -1.47 -7.06
N THR A 80 -9.43 -1.54 -5.75
CA THR A 80 -8.14 -1.44 -5.03
C THR A 80 -8.02 -2.47 -3.92
N THR A 81 -6.80 -2.89 -3.61
CA THR A 81 -6.52 -3.72 -2.42
C THR A 81 -5.22 -3.26 -1.77
N ILE A 82 -5.04 -3.60 -0.49
CA ILE A 82 -3.82 -3.37 0.26
C ILE A 82 -3.25 -4.75 0.62
N SER A 83 -2.07 -5.07 0.11
CA SER A 83 -1.41 -6.34 0.43
C SER A 83 -1.01 -6.39 1.90
N GLU A 84 -0.88 -7.60 2.45
CA GLU A 84 -0.36 -7.78 3.80
C GLU A 84 1.05 -7.16 3.93
N GLY A 85 1.22 -6.29 4.92
CA GLY A 85 2.47 -5.57 5.15
C GLY A 85 2.68 -4.31 4.30
N GLU A 86 1.79 -4.02 3.36
CA GLU A 86 1.80 -2.77 2.60
C GLU A 86 0.93 -1.70 3.27
N CYS A 87 1.27 -0.44 3.00
CA CYS A 87 0.57 0.72 3.58
C CYS A 87 -0.30 1.46 2.57
N CYS A 88 -0.05 1.25 1.27
CA CYS A 88 -0.77 1.95 0.22
C CYS A 88 -1.55 0.99 -0.65
N PRO A 89 -2.75 1.39 -1.08
CA PRO A 89 -3.54 0.60 -2.01
C PRO A 89 -2.85 0.54 -3.37
N HIS A 90 -3.11 -0.53 -4.10
CA HIS A 90 -2.78 -0.66 -5.51
C HIS A 90 -4.02 -1.10 -6.31
N CYS A 91 -3.99 -0.86 -7.62
CA CYS A 91 -5.09 -1.22 -8.51
C CYS A 91 -5.11 -2.72 -8.77
N VAL A 92 -6.31 -3.28 -8.81
CA VAL A 92 -6.54 -4.68 -9.18
C VAL A 92 -7.65 -4.78 -10.21
N ASP A 93 -7.59 -5.81 -11.03
CA ASP A 93 -8.63 -6.09 -12.04
C ASP A 93 -9.74 -6.99 -11.48
N ASP A 94 -9.42 -7.84 -10.50
CA ASP A 94 -10.37 -8.78 -9.92
C ASP A 94 -11.12 -8.12 -8.74
N PRO A 95 -12.45 -7.93 -8.83
CA PRO A 95 -13.22 -7.36 -7.73
C PRO A 95 -13.23 -8.25 -6.48
N CYS A 96 -12.95 -9.56 -6.59
CA CYS A 96 -13.00 -10.50 -5.48
C CYS A 96 -11.89 -10.30 -4.46
N ILE A 97 -10.73 -9.82 -4.91
CA ILE A 97 -9.59 -9.49 -4.05
C ILE A 97 -9.59 -8.04 -3.56
N ALA A 98 -10.48 -7.21 -4.10
CA ALA A 98 -10.51 -5.79 -3.80
C ALA A 98 -11.14 -5.50 -2.42
N ASP A 99 -10.57 -4.53 -1.70
CA ASP A 99 -10.93 -4.16 -0.34
C ASP A 99 -11.83 -2.92 -0.31
N GLY A 100 -12.90 -2.95 0.49
CA GLY A 100 -13.74 -1.78 0.75
C GLY A 100 -14.55 -1.24 -0.44
N ASP A 101 -14.39 -1.79 -1.64
CA ASP A 101 -15.12 -1.32 -2.83
C ASP A 101 -16.64 -1.60 -2.74
N PRO A 102 -17.49 -0.60 -3.05
CA PRO A 102 -18.92 -0.78 -3.07
C PRO A 102 -19.34 -1.73 -4.19
N TYR A 103 -20.34 -2.56 -3.90
CA TYR A 103 -20.99 -3.36 -4.94
C TYR A 103 -21.95 -2.48 -5.76
N ASP A 104 -21.88 -2.58 -7.08
CA ASP A 104 -22.85 -1.99 -7.98
C ASP A 104 -24.08 -2.91 -8.07
N ILE A 105 -25.20 -2.46 -7.51
CA ILE A 105 -26.49 -3.17 -7.53
C ILE A 105 -27.02 -3.43 -8.94
N ARG A 106 -26.55 -2.68 -9.95
CA ARG A 106 -26.94 -2.84 -11.36
C ARG A 106 -26.21 -4.00 -12.02
N LYS A 107 -25.08 -4.43 -11.47
CA LYS A 107 -24.32 -5.59 -11.94
C LYS A 107 -24.89 -6.84 -11.27
N THR A 108 -25.30 -7.80 -12.09
CA THR A 108 -25.78 -9.10 -11.62
C THR A 108 -24.74 -10.18 -11.90
N CYS A 109 -24.74 -11.22 -11.08
CA CYS A 109 -23.89 -12.39 -11.26
C CYS A 109 -24.76 -13.61 -11.50
N GLN A 110 -24.28 -14.56 -12.29
CA GLN A 110 -24.94 -15.86 -12.44
C GLN A 110 -24.22 -16.87 -11.56
N ASP A 111 -24.94 -17.50 -10.62
CA ASP A 111 -24.36 -18.56 -9.81
C ASP A 111 -24.12 -19.85 -10.63
N PRO A 112 -23.34 -20.82 -10.12
CA PRO A 112 -23.07 -22.07 -10.85
C PRO A 112 -24.32 -22.89 -11.19
N GLN A 113 -25.46 -22.60 -10.58
CA GLN A 113 -26.76 -23.24 -10.86
C GLN A 113 -27.58 -22.44 -11.88
N GLY A 114 -27.03 -21.38 -12.44
CA GLY A 114 -27.68 -20.55 -13.45
C GLY A 114 -28.60 -19.46 -12.88
N ILE A 115 -28.66 -19.27 -11.56
CA ILE A 115 -29.55 -18.29 -10.93
C ILE A 115 -28.89 -16.91 -10.96
N THR A 116 -29.64 -15.91 -11.45
CA THR A 116 -29.20 -14.52 -11.46
C THR A 116 -29.33 -13.90 -10.06
N ARG A 117 -28.23 -13.36 -9.56
CA ARG A 117 -28.07 -12.76 -8.24
C ARG A 117 -27.75 -11.28 -8.38
N LEU A 118 -28.35 -10.44 -7.54
CA LEU A 118 -28.10 -8.99 -7.51
C LEU A 118 -26.72 -8.68 -6.92
N GLY A 119 -26.11 -7.56 -7.31
CA GLY A 119 -24.89 -7.06 -6.69
C GLY A 119 -25.05 -6.92 -5.17
N GLY A 120 -24.08 -7.43 -4.42
CA GLY A 120 -24.08 -7.47 -2.95
C GLY A 120 -24.80 -8.66 -2.32
N SER A 121 -25.50 -9.50 -3.10
CA SER A 121 -26.12 -10.71 -2.56
C SER A 121 -25.08 -11.72 -2.09
N VAL A 122 -25.41 -12.42 -0.99
CA VAL A 122 -24.57 -13.45 -0.36
C VAL A 122 -25.38 -14.74 -0.26
N TRP A 123 -24.79 -15.87 -0.61
CA TRP A 123 -25.44 -17.19 -0.55
C TRP A 123 -24.45 -18.31 -0.26
N THR A 124 -24.95 -19.39 0.34
CA THR A 124 -24.19 -20.63 0.53
C THR A 124 -24.23 -21.48 -0.75
N MET A 125 -23.10 -22.10 -1.11
CA MET A 125 -23.00 -22.91 -2.31
C MET A 125 -23.76 -24.24 -2.14
N VAL A 126 -24.56 -24.60 -3.16
CA VAL A 126 -25.30 -25.86 -3.16
C VAL A 126 -24.32 -27.03 -3.24
N GLY A 127 -24.41 -27.96 -2.29
CA GLY A 127 -23.47 -29.10 -2.17
C GLY A 127 -22.18 -28.78 -1.42
N SER A 128 -21.95 -27.52 -1.02
CA SER A 128 -20.83 -27.12 -0.18
C SER A 128 -21.32 -26.13 0.89
N PRO A 129 -21.89 -26.63 2.01
CA PRO A 129 -22.51 -25.79 3.05
C PRO A 129 -21.51 -24.86 3.75
N CYS A 130 -20.22 -25.18 3.67
CA CYS A 130 -19.13 -24.37 4.22
C CYS A 130 -18.59 -23.32 3.24
N THR A 131 -19.11 -23.26 2.02
CA THR A 131 -18.69 -22.27 1.02
C THR A 131 -19.74 -21.18 0.92
N THR A 132 -19.33 -19.93 1.16
CA THR A 132 -20.18 -18.75 1.04
C THR A 132 -19.70 -17.89 -0.12
N CYS A 133 -20.61 -17.55 -1.02
CA CYS A 133 -20.34 -16.74 -2.20
C CYS A 133 -21.04 -15.40 -2.11
N LYS A 134 -20.42 -14.36 -2.66
CA LYS A 134 -20.98 -13.01 -2.81
C LYS A 134 -20.88 -12.54 -4.25
N CYS A 135 -21.89 -11.81 -4.72
CA CYS A 135 -21.84 -11.17 -6.05
C CYS A 135 -21.23 -9.77 -5.91
N LYS A 136 -20.05 -9.54 -6.51
CA LYS A 136 -19.36 -8.25 -6.49
C LYS A 136 -19.06 -7.81 -7.92
N ASN A 137 -19.73 -6.73 -8.35
CA ASN A 137 -19.56 -6.09 -9.66
C ASN A 137 -19.64 -7.01 -10.89
N GLY A 138 -20.49 -8.05 -10.81
CA GLY A 138 -20.68 -9.02 -11.89
C GLY A 138 -19.84 -10.29 -11.74
N SER A 139 -18.95 -10.34 -10.75
CA SER A 139 -18.12 -11.51 -10.43
C SER A 139 -18.63 -12.24 -9.18
N VAL A 140 -18.60 -13.57 -9.22
CA VAL A 140 -18.95 -14.43 -8.08
C VAL A 140 -17.69 -14.70 -7.26
N CYS A 141 -17.64 -14.15 -6.04
CA CYS A 141 -16.51 -14.26 -5.13
C CYS A 141 -16.86 -15.21 -3.99
N CYS A 142 -16.24 -16.39 -3.93
CA CYS A 142 -16.53 -17.40 -2.91
C CYS A 142 -15.37 -17.56 -1.92
N SER A 143 -15.72 -17.77 -0.65
CA SER A 143 -14.79 -18.11 0.42
C SER A 143 -15.26 -19.37 1.14
N VAL A 144 -14.32 -20.21 1.55
CA VAL A 144 -14.60 -21.46 2.27
C VAL A 144 -14.26 -21.28 3.75
N ASP A 145 -15.20 -21.63 4.61
CA ASP A 145 -14.98 -21.70 6.05
C ASP A 145 -14.34 -23.06 6.39
N LEU A 146 -13.07 -23.03 6.80
CA LEU A 146 -12.30 -24.23 7.15
C LEU A 146 -12.76 -24.85 8.48
N ASP A 147 -13.25 -24.05 9.43
CA ASP A 147 -13.74 -24.56 10.71
C ASP A 147 -15.06 -25.30 10.52
N CYS A 148 -15.91 -24.83 9.61
CA CYS A 148 -17.11 -25.53 9.19
C CYS A 148 -16.81 -26.91 8.58
N LEU A 149 -15.74 -27.03 7.79
CA LEU A 149 -15.34 -28.30 7.17
C LEU A 149 -14.81 -29.31 8.18
N HIS A 150 -14.13 -28.85 9.23
CA HIS A 150 -13.61 -29.74 10.28
C HIS A 150 -14.68 -30.21 11.27
N ASN A 151 -15.81 -29.50 11.37
CA ASN A 151 -16.89 -29.78 12.33
C ASN A 151 -18.14 -30.41 11.68
N ASN A 152 -18.07 -30.86 10.42
CA ASN A 152 -19.13 -31.59 9.71
C ASN A 152 -18.81 -33.08 9.55
#